data_AF-A0A2S5KMF4-F1
#
_entry.id   AF-A0A2S5KMF4-F1
#
_cell.length_a   1.000
_cell.length_b   1.000
_cell.length_c   1.000
_cell.angle_alpha   90.00
_cell.angle_beta   90.00
_cell.angle_gamma   90.00
#
_symmetry.space_group_name_H-M   'P 1'
#
loop_
_entity.id
_entity.type
_entity.pdbx_description
1 polymer ?
#
loop_
_entity_poly.entity_id
_entity_poly.type
_entity_poly.pdbx_seq_one_letter_code
_entity_poly.pdbx_strand_id
1 'polypeptide(L)'
;MRPLVGANPADTKLFEQPVIKTRMVALLGEERYSTTVSLLNTATAIQQEGPLIYVVSRYSPLPDLAQKAGFVWNSDSNRMALMLVDNQGAASVFAEPQAESVDPASPLAWPQELAVILNKDNSSNPALPISNVPVMQ
;
A
#
# COMPACT_ATOMS: atom_id res chain seq x y z
N MET A 1 -15.87 10.12 18.42
CA MET A 1 -15.73 9.47 17.09
C MET A 1 -15.66 7.97 17.33
N ARG A 2 -16.34 7.15 16.52
CA ARG A 2 -16.16 5.68 16.60
C ARG A 2 -14.77 5.35 16.08
N PRO A 3 -13.95 4.54 16.79
CA PRO A 3 -12.70 4.08 16.21
C PRO A 3 -13.04 3.26 14.96
N LEU A 4 -12.46 3.63 13.82
CA LEU A 4 -12.65 2.94 12.55
C LEU A 4 -11.92 1.59 12.52
N VAL A 5 -10.90 1.44 13.36
CA VAL A 5 -10.17 0.19 13.53
C VAL A 5 -11.12 -0.93 13.98
N GLY A 6 -11.04 -2.06 13.30
CA GLY A 6 -11.95 -3.20 13.46
C GLY A 6 -13.23 -3.12 12.63
N ALA A 7 -13.58 -1.96 12.06
CA ALA A 7 -14.76 -1.83 11.21
C ALA A 7 -14.47 -2.31 9.77
N ASN A 8 -15.48 -2.86 9.11
CA ASN A 8 -15.41 -3.20 7.70
C ASN A 8 -15.37 -1.91 6.84
N PRO A 9 -14.36 -1.71 5.98
CA PRO A 9 -14.24 -0.49 5.19
C PRO A 9 -15.47 -0.22 4.30
N ALA A 10 -16.09 -1.26 3.73
CA ALA A 10 -17.27 -1.12 2.88
C ALA A 10 -18.49 -0.53 3.65
N ASP A 11 -18.65 -0.91 4.92
CA ASP A 11 -19.75 -0.42 5.77
C ASP A 11 -19.49 1.03 6.21
N THR A 12 -18.23 1.40 6.40
CA THR A 12 -17.84 2.76 6.82
C THR A 12 -17.80 3.77 5.69
N LYS A 13 -17.79 3.30 4.43
CA LYS A 13 -17.57 4.11 3.24
C LYS A 13 -16.32 5.00 3.35
N LEU A 14 -15.25 4.46 3.94
CA LEU A 14 -14.04 5.19 4.27
C LEU A 14 -13.43 5.87 3.03
N PHE A 15 -13.36 5.12 1.93
CA PHE A 15 -12.68 5.57 0.72
C PHE A 15 -13.54 6.53 -0.12
N GLU A 16 -14.85 6.55 0.10
CA GLU A 16 -15.77 7.49 -0.50
C GLU A 16 -15.86 8.82 0.28
N GLN A 17 -15.28 8.89 1.49
CA GLN A 17 -15.21 10.16 2.23
C GLN A 17 -14.46 11.20 1.41
N PRO A 18 -14.99 12.44 1.26
CA PRO A 18 -14.42 13.43 0.33
C PRO A 18 -12.91 13.64 0.48
N VAL A 19 -12.42 13.76 1.72
CA VAL A 19 -10.99 13.99 2.00
C VAL A 19 -10.12 12.81 1.57
N ILE A 20 -10.56 11.58 1.84
CA ILE A 20 -9.82 10.37 1.48
C ILE A 20 -9.88 10.16 -0.04
N LYS A 21 -11.07 10.26 -0.62
CA LYS A 21 -11.29 10.14 -2.06
C LYS A 21 -10.41 11.10 -2.84
N THR A 22 -10.41 12.40 -2.50
CA THR A 22 -9.62 13.40 -3.21
C THR A 22 -8.13 13.07 -3.21
N ARG A 23 -7.59 12.63 -2.07
CA ARG A 23 -6.17 12.25 -1.97
C ARG A 23 -5.85 10.99 -2.76
N MET A 24 -6.70 9.96 -2.69
CA MET A 24 -6.53 8.74 -3.48
C MET A 24 -6.58 9.00 -4.98
N VAL A 25 -7.55 9.80 -5.45
CA VAL A 25 -7.65 10.17 -6.88
C VAL A 25 -6.41 10.94 -7.33
N ALA A 26 -5.87 11.85 -6.50
CA ALA A 26 -4.65 12.57 -6.82
C ALA A 26 -3.42 11.66 -7.01
N LEU A 27 -3.36 10.55 -6.26
CA LEU A 27 -2.26 9.57 -6.37
C LEU A 27 -2.44 8.58 -7.52
N LEU A 28 -3.66 8.11 -7.73
CA LEU A 28 -3.94 6.96 -8.60
C LEU A 28 -4.42 7.37 -10.00
N GLY A 29 -5.06 8.53 -10.11
CA GLY A 29 -5.99 8.85 -11.20
C GLY A 29 -7.36 8.18 -11.01
N GLU A 30 -8.35 8.65 -11.75
CA GLU A 30 -9.76 8.20 -11.63
C GLU A 30 -9.95 6.71 -11.89
N GLU A 31 -9.31 6.15 -12.92
CA GLU A 31 -9.48 4.74 -13.31
C GLU A 31 -8.95 3.77 -12.25
N ARG A 32 -7.74 4.04 -11.75
CA ARG A 32 -7.11 3.21 -10.71
C ARG A 32 -7.78 3.41 -9.36
N TYR A 33 -8.31 4.60 -9.07
CA TYR A 33 -9.10 4.84 -7.86
C TYR A 33 -10.28 3.86 -7.76
N SER A 34 -11.10 3.76 -8.82
CA SER A 34 -12.27 2.87 -8.82
C SER A 34 -11.90 1.40 -8.59
N THR A 35 -10.85 0.93 -9.29
CA THR A 35 -10.32 -0.44 -9.14
C THR A 35 -9.80 -0.68 -7.72
N THR A 36 -9.04 0.27 -7.19
CA THR A 36 -8.45 0.17 -5.84
C THR A 36 -9.52 0.12 -4.76
N VAL A 37 -10.53 1.01 -4.83
CA VAL A 37 -11.63 1.01 -3.86
C VAL A 37 -12.42 -0.28 -3.90
N SER A 38 -12.70 -0.80 -5.10
CA SER A 38 -13.40 -2.09 -5.26
C SER A 38 -12.67 -3.23 -4.57
N LEU A 39 -11.33 -3.25 -4.67
CA LEU A 39 -10.49 -4.23 -3.97
C LEU A 39 -10.48 -4.00 -2.46
N LEU A 40 -10.22 -2.78 -1.99
CA LEU A 40 -10.10 -2.46 -0.57
C LEU A 40 -11.41 -2.69 0.20
N ASN A 41 -12.56 -2.48 -0.44
CA ASN A 41 -13.88 -2.78 0.14
C ASN A 41 -14.13 -4.28 0.33
N THR A 42 -13.29 -5.17 -0.22
CA THR A 42 -13.35 -6.61 0.10
C THR A 42 -12.70 -6.95 1.44
N ALA A 43 -11.93 -6.05 2.06
CA ALA A 43 -11.22 -6.33 3.30
C ALA A 43 -12.18 -6.68 4.46
N THR A 44 -11.68 -7.42 5.45
CA THR A 44 -12.49 -7.76 6.64
C THR A 44 -12.68 -6.56 7.55
N ALA A 45 -11.59 -5.84 7.76
CA ALA A 45 -11.51 -4.79 8.75
C ALA A 45 -10.42 -3.79 8.37
N ILE A 46 -10.59 -2.58 8.87
CA ILE A 46 -9.53 -1.59 9.00
C ILE A 46 -8.64 -2.04 10.16
N GLN A 47 -7.35 -2.17 9.89
CA GLN A 47 -6.35 -2.69 10.82
C GLN A 47 -5.45 -1.57 11.33
N GLN A 48 -4.69 -1.85 12.41
CA GLN A 48 -3.72 -0.92 12.96
C GLN A 48 -2.44 -1.64 13.40
N GLU A 49 -1.28 -1.07 13.07
CA GLU A 49 0.05 -1.49 13.51
C GLU A 49 0.85 -0.26 13.92
N GLY A 50 0.99 -0.02 15.24
CA GLY A 50 1.55 1.24 15.73
C GLY A 50 0.75 2.46 15.21
N PRO A 51 1.40 3.45 14.56
CA PRO A 51 0.74 4.61 13.98
C PRO A 51 0.13 4.34 12.58
N LEU A 52 0.31 3.13 12.04
CA LEU A 52 -0.18 2.78 10.72
C LEU A 52 -1.61 2.25 10.81
N ILE A 53 -2.54 2.96 10.20
CA ILE A 53 -3.91 2.50 9.94
C ILE A 53 -3.94 1.98 8.52
N TYR A 54 -4.36 0.73 8.31
CA TYR A 54 -4.22 0.10 7.00
C TYR A 54 -5.39 -0.82 6.66
N VAL A 55 -5.54 -1.07 5.37
CA VAL A 55 -6.55 -1.95 4.80
C VAL A 55 -5.89 -2.80 3.72
N VAL A 56 -6.17 -4.11 3.74
CA VAL A 56 -5.66 -5.05 2.75
C VAL A 56 -6.82 -5.84 2.16
N SER A 57 -6.98 -5.80 0.84
CA SER A 57 -8.04 -6.53 0.16
C SER A 57 -7.91 -8.04 0.38
N ARG A 58 -9.05 -8.73 0.52
CA ARG A 58 -9.08 -10.20 0.69
C ARG A 58 -9.08 -10.96 -0.62
N TYR A 59 -9.76 -10.45 -1.63
CA TYR A 59 -9.90 -11.07 -2.95
C TYR A 59 -10.12 -10.00 -4.01
N SER A 60 -9.99 -10.40 -5.28
CA SER A 60 -10.31 -9.52 -6.40
C SER A 60 -11.70 -9.78 -6.95
N PRO A 61 -12.62 -8.80 -6.90
CA PRO A 61 -13.86 -8.85 -7.65
C PRO A 61 -13.66 -8.54 -9.14
N LEU A 62 -12.46 -8.07 -9.52
CA LEU A 62 -12.06 -7.64 -10.87
C LEU A 62 -10.74 -8.35 -11.26
N PRO A 63 -10.76 -9.70 -11.41
CA PRO A 63 -9.54 -10.50 -11.53
C PRO A 63 -8.70 -10.15 -12.76
N ASP A 64 -9.32 -9.59 -13.81
CA ASP A 64 -8.63 -9.17 -15.02
C ASP A 64 -7.83 -7.87 -14.84
N LEU A 65 -8.13 -7.07 -13.80
CA LEU A 65 -7.53 -5.75 -13.59
C LEU A 65 -6.44 -5.75 -12.52
N ALA A 66 -6.66 -6.44 -11.40
CA ALA A 66 -5.69 -6.51 -10.31
C ALA A 66 -6.05 -7.63 -9.34
N GLN A 67 -5.04 -8.19 -8.66
CA GLN A 67 -5.23 -9.26 -7.68
C GLN A 67 -5.47 -8.73 -6.26
N LYS A 68 -4.77 -7.65 -5.90
CA LYS A 68 -4.72 -7.18 -4.52
C LYS A 68 -4.51 -5.68 -4.45
N ALA A 69 -5.06 -5.05 -3.42
CA ALA A 69 -4.78 -3.67 -3.06
C ALA A 69 -4.47 -3.55 -1.57
N GLY A 70 -3.61 -2.60 -1.25
CA GLY A 70 -3.29 -2.16 0.10
C GLY A 70 -3.48 -0.66 0.22
N PHE A 71 -3.97 -0.20 1.35
CA PHE A 71 -4.01 1.21 1.76
C PHE A 71 -3.32 1.34 3.10
N VAL A 72 -2.49 2.36 3.25
CA VAL A 72 -1.83 2.71 4.51
C VAL A 72 -1.97 4.20 4.74
N TRP A 73 -2.32 4.57 5.96
CA TRP A 73 -2.27 5.93 6.46
C TRP A 73 -1.47 5.94 7.76
N ASN A 74 -0.43 6.75 7.81
CA ASN A 74 0.33 6.98 9.02
C ASN A 74 -0.29 8.18 9.78
N SER A 75 -0.78 7.95 10.99
CA SER A 75 -1.44 8.98 11.81
C SER A 75 -0.49 10.06 12.30
N ASP A 76 0.79 9.74 12.49
CA ASP A 76 1.79 10.67 13.03
C ASP A 76 2.22 11.67 11.96
N SER A 77 2.48 11.18 10.75
CA SER A 77 2.86 12.05 9.63
C SER A 77 1.66 12.54 8.82
N ASN A 78 0.44 12.03 9.09
CA ASN A 78 -0.76 12.21 8.29
C ASN A 78 -0.54 11.93 6.78
N ARG A 79 0.24 10.89 6.44
CA ARG A 79 0.58 10.55 5.05
C ARG A 79 -0.06 9.25 4.63
N MET A 80 -0.49 9.18 3.38
CA MET A 80 -1.06 7.97 2.81
C MET A 80 -0.24 7.39 1.67
N ALA A 81 -0.38 6.09 1.52
CA ALA A 81 0.08 5.36 0.36
C ALA A 81 -0.84 4.20 0.01
N LEU A 82 -0.80 3.82 -1.24
CA LEU A 82 -1.54 2.71 -1.79
C LEU A 82 -0.58 1.75 -2.49
N MET A 83 -0.93 0.49 -2.43
CA MET A 83 -0.29 -0.58 -3.17
C MET A 83 -1.33 -1.25 -4.05
N LEU A 84 -0.97 -1.50 -5.30
CA LEU A 84 -1.80 -2.18 -6.27
C LEU A 84 -0.97 -3.31 -6.86
N VAL A 85 -1.43 -4.54 -6.70
CA VAL A 85 -0.79 -5.74 -7.25
C VAL A 85 -1.60 -6.15 -8.47
N ASP A 86 -0.96 -6.15 -9.64
CA ASP A 86 -1.60 -6.53 -10.89
C ASP A 86 -1.88 -8.04 -10.96
N ASN A 87 -2.44 -8.52 -12.08
CA ASN A 87 -2.73 -9.94 -12.31
C ASN A 87 -1.50 -10.83 -12.57
N GLN A 88 -0.32 -10.23 -12.78
CA GLN A 88 0.95 -10.93 -12.92
C GLN A 88 1.71 -11.01 -11.59
N GLY A 89 1.22 -10.29 -10.57
CA GLY A 89 1.76 -10.28 -9.22
C GLY A 89 2.72 -9.13 -8.95
N ALA A 90 2.93 -8.21 -9.91
CA ALA A 90 3.81 -7.06 -9.73
C ALA A 90 3.10 -5.96 -8.92
N ALA A 91 3.76 -5.46 -7.87
CA ALA A 91 3.26 -4.38 -7.03
C ALA A 91 3.70 -3.00 -7.54
N SER A 92 2.73 -2.11 -7.68
CA SER A 92 2.92 -0.68 -7.88
C SER A 92 2.57 0.08 -6.60
N VAL A 93 3.45 0.99 -6.19
CA VAL A 93 3.27 1.84 -5.00
C VAL A 93 2.98 3.27 -5.42
N PHE A 94 1.95 3.86 -4.80
CA PHE A 94 1.53 5.24 -5.00
C PHE A 94 1.51 5.93 -3.63
N ALA A 95 2.47 6.80 -3.36
CA ALA A 95 2.63 7.44 -2.06
C ALA A 95 2.62 8.96 -2.20
N GLU A 96 2.06 9.65 -1.22
CA GLU A 96 2.20 11.10 -1.14
C GLU A 96 3.67 11.49 -0.98
N PRO A 97 4.09 12.64 -1.53
CA PRO A 97 5.45 13.12 -1.36
C PRO A 97 5.80 13.28 0.12
N GLN A 98 7.06 13.08 0.43
CA GLN A 98 7.59 13.41 1.74
C GLN A 98 7.68 14.93 1.86
N ALA A 99 7.13 15.52 2.92
CA ALA A 99 7.36 16.93 3.19
C ALA A 99 8.86 17.16 3.41
N GLU A 100 9.41 18.24 2.86
CA GLU A 100 10.85 18.55 2.90
C GLU A 100 11.42 18.63 4.33
N SER A 101 10.57 18.79 5.33
CA SER A 101 10.89 18.87 6.75
C SER A 101 10.88 17.53 7.51
N VAL A 102 10.57 16.41 6.84
CA VAL A 102 10.67 15.06 7.40
C VAL A 102 12.03 14.49 7.03
N ASP A 103 12.73 13.88 7.99
CA ASP A 103 14.04 13.25 7.78
C ASP A 103 14.03 12.36 6.50
N PRO A 104 14.81 12.70 5.46
CA PRO A 104 14.84 11.94 4.20
C PRO A 104 15.24 10.47 4.37
N ALA A 105 15.79 10.09 5.54
CA ALA A 105 16.08 8.71 5.90
C ALA A 105 14.92 7.97 6.58
N SER A 106 13.78 8.62 6.86
CA SER A 106 12.57 7.96 7.40
C SER A 106 11.69 7.45 6.26
N PRO A 107 11.82 6.17 5.85
CA PRO A 107 10.98 5.62 4.80
C PRO A 107 9.52 5.65 5.24
N LEU A 108 8.62 5.73 4.26
CA LEU A 108 7.23 5.39 4.49
C LEU A 108 7.16 3.98 5.09
N ALA A 109 6.79 3.89 6.37
CA ALA A 109 6.64 2.61 7.04
C ALA A 109 5.41 1.86 6.49
N TRP A 110 5.61 0.60 6.12
CA TRP A 110 4.55 -0.32 5.69
C TRP A 110 4.23 -1.29 6.82
N PRO A 111 2.94 -1.63 7.03
CA PRO A 111 2.59 -2.71 7.95
C PRO A 111 3.18 -4.02 7.45
N GLN A 112 3.49 -4.94 8.36
CA GLN A 112 4.22 -6.16 8.05
C GLN A 112 3.57 -6.97 6.92
N GLU A 113 2.24 -7.05 6.88
CA GLU A 113 1.48 -7.76 5.84
C GLU A 113 1.78 -7.23 4.42
N LEU A 114 1.88 -5.90 4.28
CA LEU A 114 2.17 -5.26 2.99
C LEU A 114 3.67 -5.26 2.67
N ALA A 115 4.52 -5.15 3.69
CA ALA A 115 5.97 -5.23 3.52
C ALA A 115 6.40 -6.58 2.91
N VAL A 116 5.76 -7.69 3.29
CA VAL A 116 6.03 -9.01 2.71
C VAL A 116 5.76 -9.05 1.21
N ILE A 117 4.74 -8.33 0.72
CA ILE A 117 4.39 -8.27 -0.71
C ILE A 117 5.46 -7.51 -1.48
N LEU A 118 5.88 -6.34 -0.99
CA LEU A 118 6.95 -5.53 -1.61
C LEU A 118 8.28 -6.29 -1.66
N ASN A 119 8.59 -7.04 -0.62
CA ASN A 119 9.81 -7.84 -0.57
C ASN A 119 9.75 -9.07 -1.49
N LYS A 120 8.54 -9.59 -1.78
CA LYS A 120 8.35 -10.68 -2.73
C LYS A 120 8.70 -10.25 -4.16
N ASP A 121 8.36 -9.03 -4.56
CA ASP A 121 8.80 -8.50 -5.87
C ASP A 121 10.32 -8.32 -5.95
N ASN A 122 10.98 -7.95 -4.84
CA ASN A 122 12.44 -7.88 -4.78
C ASN A 122 13.13 -9.26 -4.74
N SER A 123 12.39 -10.35 -4.52
CA SER A 123 12.96 -11.71 -4.53
C SER A 123 13.07 -12.35 -5.92
N SER A 124 12.62 -11.65 -6.98
CA SER A 124 12.84 -12.05 -8.38
C SER A 124 14.17 -11.56 -8.97
N ASN A 125 15.11 -11.04 -8.15
CA ASN A 125 16.44 -10.64 -8.61
C ASN A 125 17.57 -11.16 -7.71
N PRO A 126 18.19 -12.33 -8.00
CA PRO A 126 19.49 -12.65 -7.46
C PRO A 126 20.58 -12.01 -8.33
N ALA A 127 20.65 -10.68 -8.36
CA ALA A 127 21.81 -9.95 -8.86
C ALA A 127 22.51 -9.27 -7.68
N LEU A 128 23.07 -10.09 -6.80
CA LEU A 128 24.28 -9.67 -6.11
C LEU A 128 25.36 -9.51 -7.20
N PRO A 129 26.03 -8.36 -7.35
CA PRO A 129 27.28 -8.34 -8.09
C PRO A 129 28.27 -9.22 -7.32
N ILE A 130 28.54 -10.40 -7.85
CA ILE A 130 29.72 -11.18 -7.52
C ILE A 130 30.91 -10.35 -8.04
N SER A 131 31.40 -9.43 -7.23
CA SER A 131 32.70 -8.81 -7.49
C SER A 131 33.75 -9.77 -6.96
N ASN A 132 34.39 -10.45 -7.90
CA ASN A 132 35.45 -11.42 -7.70
C ASN A 132 36.49 -10.93 -6.67
N VAL A 133 36.75 -11.77 -5.68
CA VAL A 133 38.02 -11.78 -4.95
C VAL A 133 39.12 -12.18 -5.95
N PRO A 134 40.17 -11.37 -6.19
CA PRO A 134 41.37 -11.91 -6.78
C PRO A 134 42.14 -12.65 -5.67
N VAL A 135 42.05 -13.98 -5.67
CA VAL A 135 43.11 -14.82 -5.12
C VAL A 135 44.27 -14.71 -6.11
N MET A 136 45.37 -14.08 -5.70
CA MET A 136 46.67 -14.37 -6.28
C MET A 136 47.64 -14.74 -5.17
N GLN A 137 48.30 -15.87 -5.44
CA GLN A 137 49.34 -16.54 -4.66
C GLN A 137 50.58 -15.67 -4.52
#